data_AF-A0A5C4LKB3-F1
#
_entry.id   AF-A0A5C4LKB3-F1
#
_cell.length_a   1.000
_cell.length_b   1.000
_cell.length_c   1.000
_cell.angle_alpha   90.00
_cell.angle_beta   90.00
_cell.angle_gamma   90.00
#
_symmetry.space_group_name_H-M   'P 1'
#
loop_
_entity.id
_entity.type
_entity.pdbx_description
1 polymer ?
#
loop_
_entity_poly.entity_id
_entity_poly.type
_entity_poly.pdbx_seq_one_letter_code
_entity_poly.pdbx_strand_id
1 'polypeptide(L)'
;MDTSSGTPVSLTLGRRRIDGVLRAVGEAVELPGVPGGPARRLRNLILDFGSACAPVEVWLAEPDPALPSTGSPRPTPSSRS
;
A
#
# COMPACT_ATOMS: atom_id res chain seq x y z
N MET A 1 -17.19 5.15 10.04
CA MET A 1 -16.86 3.73 9.82
C MET A 1 -15.85 3.71 8.70
N ASP A 2 -14.61 3.33 8.98
CA ASP A 2 -13.56 3.25 7.97
C ASP A 2 -13.92 2.11 7.02
N THR A 3 -14.38 2.47 5.82
CA THR A 3 -14.92 1.55 4.82
C THR A 3 -13.90 0.53 4.29
N SER A 4 -12.63 0.70 4.66
CA SER A 4 -11.50 -0.11 4.25
C SER A 4 -11.10 -1.18 5.28
N SER A 5 -11.68 -1.16 6.49
CA SER A 5 -11.37 -2.17 7.52
C SER A 5 -11.81 -3.58 7.07
N GLY A 6 -10.95 -4.57 7.28
CA GLY A 6 -11.14 -5.94 6.84
C GLY A 6 -10.73 -6.23 5.40
N THR A 7 -10.25 -5.22 4.65
CA THR A 7 -9.77 -5.41 3.28
C THR A 7 -8.58 -6.38 3.27
N PRO A 8 -8.62 -7.47 2.48
CA PRO A 8 -7.49 -8.38 2.35
C PRO A 8 -6.27 -7.67 1.75
N VAL A 9 -5.11 -7.90 2.35
CA VAL A 9 -3.83 -7.34 1.89
C VAL A 9 -2.76 -8.42 1.85
N SER A 10 -1.72 -8.17 1.05
CA SER A 10 -0.53 -9.02 1.00
C SER A 10 0.72 -8.16 1.03
N LEU A 11 1.61 -8.44 1.97
CA LEU A 11 2.92 -7.79 2.09
C LEU A 11 3.99 -8.74 1.55
N THR A 12 4.85 -8.23 0.67
CA THR A 12 5.99 -8.99 0.15
C THR A 12 7.29 -8.43 0.72
N LEU A 13 8.03 -9.28 1.46
CA LEU A 13 9.34 -8.98 2.05
C LEU A 13 10.40 -9.86 1.38
N GLY A 14 11.04 -9.32 0.35
CA GLY A 14 11.96 -10.08 -0.49
C GLY A 14 11.22 -11.22 -1.20
N ARG A 15 11.53 -12.48 -0.84
CA ARG A 15 10.86 -13.69 -1.38
C ARG A 15 9.70 -14.18 -0.51
N ARG A 16 9.46 -13.57 0.64
CA ARG A 16 8.39 -13.97 1.56
C ARG A 16 7.14 -13.16 1.27
N ARG A 17 5.98 -13.82 1.25
CA ARG A 17 4.67 -13.18 1.20
C ARG A 17 3.94 -13.45 2.50
N ILE A 18 3.30 -12.43 3.05
CA ILE A 18 2.50 -12.50 4.27
C ILE A 18 1.13 -11.92 3.93
N ASP A 19 0.08 -12.70 4.14
CA ASP A 19 -1.30 -12.30 3.86
C ASP A 19 -2.01 -11.91 5.16
N GLY A 20 -2.83 -10.87 5.11
CA GLY A 20 -3.50 -10.31 6.28
C GLY A 20 -4.66 -9.39 5.90
N VAL A 21 -5.04 -8.52 6.82
CA VAL A 21 -6.13 -7.58 6.65
C VAL A 21 -5.72 -6.16 7.04
N LEU A 22 -6.25 -5.18 6.32
CA LEU A 22 -6.18 -3.78 6.72
C LEU A 22 -7.12 -3.56 7.91
N ARG A 23 -6.61 -3.08 9.04
CA ARG A 23 -7.41 -2.79 10.23
C ARG A 23 -7.91 -1.38 10.24
N ALA A 24 -7.02 -0.43 9.93
CA ALA A 24 -7.29 0.98 9.97
C ALA A 24 -6.40 1.75 8.99
N VAL A 25 -6.89 2.91 8.56
CA VAL A 25 -6.16 3.89 7.78
C VAL A 25 -5.96 5.10 8.67
N GLY A 26 -4.70 5.42 8.98
CA GLY A 26 -4.37 6.52 9.87
C GLY A 26 -4.21 7.85 9.13
N GLU A 27 -3.57 8.80 9.80
CA GLU A 27 -3.30 10.13 9.26
C GLU A 27 -2.30 10.10 8.10
N ALA A 28 -2.26 11.19 7.33
CA ALA A 28 -1.20 11.41 6.35
C ALA A 28 -0.24 12.46 6.86
N VAL A 29 1.04 12.26 6.55
CA VAL A 29 2.11 13.21 6.83
C VAL A 29 2.73 13.69 5.53
N GLU A 30 3.11 14.96 5.50
CA GLU A 30 3.89 15.53 4.41
C GLU A 30 5.37 15.48 4.77
N LEU A 31 6.14 14.78 3.96
CA LEU A 31 7.58 14.78 4.04
C LEU A 31 8.16 15.80 3.06
N PRO A 32 9.17 16.57 3.49
CA PRO A 32 9.87 17.46 2.57
C PRO A 32 10.46 16.66 1.41
N GLY A 33 10.43 17.26 0.23
CA GLY A 33 11.12 16.72 -0.93
C GLY A 33 12.62 16.65 -0.67
N VAL A 34 13.30 15.75 -1.38
CA VAL A 34 14.74 15.88 -1.56
C VAL A 34 15.05 17.18 -2.31
N PRO A 35 16.24 17.78 -2.19
CA PRO A 35 16.58 19.00 -2.93
C PRO A 35 16.27 18.87 -4.43
N GLY A 36 15.41 19.75 -4.96
CA GLY A 36 14.97 19.72 -6.36
C GLY A 36 13.83 18.73 -6.68
N GLY A 37 13.32 17.99 -5.69
CA GLY A 37 12.20 17.06 -5.83
C GLY A 37 10.91 17.55 -5.15
N PRO A 38 9.75 17.01 -5.55
CA PRO A 38 8.47 17.35 -4.92
C PRO A 38 8.39 16.82 -3.48
N ALA A 39 7.57 17.48 -2.66
CA ALA A 39 7.17 16.95 -1.36
C ALA A 39 6.41 15.62 -1.54
N ARG A 40 6.51 14.73 -0.55
CA ARG A 40 5.87 13.41 -0.60
C ARG A 40 4.86 13.29 0.52
N ARG A 41 3.63 12.90 0.19
CA ARG A 41 2.61 12.58 1.18
C ARG A 41 2.61 11.09 1.46
N LEU A 42 2.75 10.72 2.73
CA LEU A 42 2.66 9.33 3.16
C LEU A 42 1.38 9.12 3.96
N ARG A 43 0.67 8.02 3.70
CA ARG A 43 -0.51 7.57 4.44
C ARG A 43 -0.14 6.42 5.37
N ASN A 44 -0.57 6.50 6.61
CA ASN A 44 -0.46 5.43 7.57
C ASN A 44 -1.48 4.31 7.33
N LEU A 45 -1.04 3.06 7.36
CA LEU A 45 -1.91 1.88 7.33
C LEU A 45 -1.53 0.94 8.48
N ILE A 46 -2.53 0.44 9.19
CA ILE A 46 -2.36 -0.56 10.25
C ILE A 46 -2.81 -1.91 9.70
N LEU A 47 -1.88 -2.85 9.60
CA LEU A 47 -2.09 -4.17 9.02
C LEU A 47 -2.07 -5.23 10.12
N ASP A 48 -2.96 -6.20 10.02
CA ASP A 48 -3.05 -7.34 10.93
C ASP A 48 -2.85 -8.62 10.14
N PHE A 49 -1.81 -9.37 10.51
CA PHE A 49 -1.43 -10.63 9.88
C PHE A 49 -1.78 -11.83 10.78
N GLY A 50 -2.82 -11.68 11.62
CA GLY A 50 -3.35 -12.71 12.49
C GLY A 50 -2.45 -13.00 13.69
N SER A 51 -2.47 -14.25 14.16
CA SER A 51 -1.75 -14.69 15.37
C SER A 51 -0.22 -14.64 15.27
N ALA A 52 0.33 -14.31 14.11
CA ALA A 52 1.76 -14.32 13.87
C ALA A 52 2.49 -13.11 14.50
N CYS A 53 1.83 -11.96 14.65
CA CYS A 53 2.49 -10.69 15.03
C CYS A 53 1.53 -9.70 15.72
N ALA A 54 2.09 -8.72 16.44
CA ALA A 54 1.35 -7.49 16.76
C ALA A 54 1.00 -6.72 15.46
N PRO A 55 -0.02 -5.84 15.46
CA PRO A 55 -0.36 -5.03 14.29
C PRO A 55 0.85 -4.27 13.75
N VAL A 56 1.02 -4.28 12.43
CA VAL A 56 2.15 -3.66 11.74
C VAL A 56 1.72 -2.32 11.17
N GLU A 57 2.48 -1.29 11.49
CA GLU A 57 2.29 0.05 10.95
C GLU A 57 3.15 0.23 9.69
N VAL A 58 2.53 0.65 8.58
CA VAL A 58 3.24 0.96 7.33
C VAL A 58 2.85 2.34 6.82
N TRP A 59 3.81 3.04 6.25
CA TRP A 59 3.62 4.36 5.63
C TRP A 59 3.81 4.23 4.12
N LEU A 60 2.73 4.36 3.35
CA LEU A 60 2.76 4.25 1.90
C LEU A 60 2.64 5.63 1.26
N ALA A 61 3.40 5.88 0.19
CA ALA A 61 3.25 7.09 -0.58
C ALA A 61 1.86 7.15 -1.21
N GLU A 62 1.16 8.28 -1.03
CA GLU A 62 -0.07 8.53 -1.77
C GLU A 62 0.29 8.77 -3.24
N PRO A 63 -0.42 8.15 -4.19
CA PRO A 63 -0.27 8.48 -5.61
C PRO A 63 -0.55 9.96 -5.80
N ASP A 64 0.32 10.64 -6.54
CA ASP A 64 0.04 12.01 -6.97
C ASP A 64 -1.17 11.98 -7.91
N PRO A 65 -2.30 12.63 -7.57
CA PRO A 65 -3.48 12.64 -8.42
C PRO A 65 -3.23 13.29 -9.79
N ALA A 66 -2.15 14.06 -9.96
CA ALA A 66 -1.76 14.66 -11.24
C ALA A 66 -0.93 13.73 -12.13
N LEU A 67 -0.44 12.59 -11.62
CA LEU A 67 0.33 11.62 -12.38
C LEU A 67 -0.52 10.39 -12.70
N PRO A 68 -0.61 9.96 -13.98
CA PRO A 68 -1.35 8.76 -14.33
C PRO A 68 -0.72 7.56 -13.60
N SER A 69 -1.53 6.90 -12.78
CA SER A 69 -1.15 5.66 -12.10
C SER A 69 -0.72 4.64 -13.15
N THR A 70 0.58 4.40 -13.27
CA THR A 70 1.15 3.34 -14.10
C THR A 70 0.85 2.01 -13.41
N GLY A 71 -0.38 1.54 -13.61
CA GLY A 71 -0.82 0.22 -13.18
C GLY A 71 0.17 -0.84 -13.69
N SER A 72 0.58 -1.74 -12.79
CA SER A 72 1.32 -2.93 -13.17
C SER A 72 0.62 -3.64 -14.34
N PRO A 73 1.35 -4.12 -15.36
CA PRO A 73 0.73 -4.75 -16.51
C PRO A 73 -0.03 -5.99 -16.05
N ARG A 74 -1.36 -5.94 -16.18
CA ARG A 74 -2.24 -7.11 -16.04
C ARG A 74 -1.79 -8.13 -17.10
N PRO A 75 -1.37 -9.35 -16.73
CA PRO A 75 -1.05 -10.37 -17.72
C PRO A 75 -2.32 -10.68 -18.52
N THR A 76 -2.29 -10.39 -19.82
CA THR A 76 -3.36 -10.75 -20.75
C THR A 76 -3.28 -12.25 -21.03
N PRO A 77 -4.40 -13.00 -20.99
CA PRO A 77 -4.39 -14.39 -21.42
C PRO A 77 -4.15 -14.43 -22.93
N SER A 78 -3.03 -15.01 -23.35
CA SER A 78 -2.76 -15.30 -24.76
C SER A 78 -3.82 -16.28 -25.28
N SER A 79 -4.69 -15.80 -26.16
CA SER A 79 -5.62 -16.62 -26.93
C SER A 79 -4.80 -17.52 -27.85
N ARG A 80 -4.79 -18.84 -27.57
CA ARG A 80 -4.25 -19.84 -28.52
C ARG A 80 -5.24 -19.98 -29.67
N SER A 81 -4.73 -19.78 -30.89
CA SER A 81 -5.33 -20.30 -32.14
C SER A 81 -5.33 -21.83 -32.16
#